data_AF-A0A093YH64-F1
#
_entry.id   AF-A0A093YH64-F1
#
_cell.length_a   1.000
_cell.length_b   1.000
_cell.length_c   1.000
_cell.angle_alpha   90.00
_cell.angle_beta   90.00
_cell.angle_gamma   90.00
#
_symmetry.space_group_name_H-M   'P 1'
#
loop_
_entity.id
_entity.type
_entity.pdbx_description
1 polymer ?
#
loop_
_entity_poly.entity_id
_entity_poly.type
_entity_poly.pdbx_seq_one_letter_code
_entity_poly.pdbx_strand_id
1 'polypeptide(L)'
;MADLTPRRSSRLQGKSTLSRSTSSTSGNSTGAPTPSRSSSSASPTPSVDATAYNDEAVAVVVPNDEEGFQVLASIAQGEVAPGKESLCAAVFRRIRNMWPSLKGDSRLKATIATESYAMAKSTSSPYLPTYAESLLLAMYPATLVLGSIFGLIDPATRASPYLDTHQSHDPALAPSYFAKKGNLVNVLFVKRGWFWVTVSYFLFLFTNAAIGARGSDALARKRIQGTLRWGIVTLWWVFVTQWFFGPAIIDRGFLLTGGACELKEMIDRGDAKADRAERFLTSMACKARGGTWSGGHDISGHVFLLVLGSMFLFQEVLHVALRAAKGREERVVLLQNGEVKSADSESGAERADTQNVITASPWDFGVKIALGVGALSIWMLLMTAAYFHTWFEKARIIIPLRRQRANSSQLTGLLVAFSGVFVVYFLPRFVPSWRAIIGMPGV
;
A
#
# COMPACT_ATOMS: atom_id res chain seq x y z
N MET A 1 -14.94 -12.03 -69.41
CA MET A 1 -16.25 -11.50 -69.82
C MET A 1 -16.53 -10.28 -68.95
N ALA A 2 -16.63 -9.11 -69.60
CA ALA A 2 -17.57 -7.99 -69.34
C ALA A 2 -17.99 -7.74 -67.87
N ASP A 3 -18.02 -6.54 -67.30
CA ASP A 3 -17.91 -5.14 -67.74
C ASP A 3 -18.18 -4.36 -66.42
N LEU A 4 -17.54 -3.25 -66.02
CA LEU A 4 -17.74 -1.90 -66.54
C LEU A 4 -16.73 -0.95 -65.85
N THR A 5 -16.13 -0.10 -66.68
CA THR A 5 -15.35 1.12 -66.37
C THR A 5 -16.33 2.33 -66.36
N PRO A 6 -15.93 3.64 -66.40
CA PRO A 6 -14.61 4.32 -66.33
C PRO A 6 -14.57 5.52 -65.33
N ARG A 7 -13.43 6.03 -64.84
CA ARG A 7 -12.39 6.89 -65.47
C ARG A 7 -12.92 8.20 -66.08
N ARG A 8 -12.51 9.37 -65.56
CA ARG A 8 -11.35 10.19 -66.02
C ARG A 8 -11.57 11.70 -65.77
N SER A 9 -10.52 12.34 -65.25
CA SER A 9 -10.26 13.78 -65.29
C SER A 9 -9.93 14.25 -66.73
N SER A 10 -10.35 15.46 -67.13
CA SER A 10 -9.45 16.55 -67.55
C SER A 10 -10.14 17.73 -68.27
N ARG A 11 -9.55 18.93 -68.06
CA ARG A 11 -9.43 20.10 -68.97
C ARG A 11 -10.46 21.24 -69.01
N LEU A 12 -9.91 22.40 -68.62
CA LEU A 12 -9.73 23.65 -69.39
C LEU A 12 -10.75 24.81 -69.27
N GLN A 13 -10.16 25.94 -68.83
CA GLN A 13 -10.23 27.31 -69.36
C GLN A 13 -11.51 28.16 -69.19
N GLY A 14 -11.33 29.27 -68.47
CA GLY A 14 -12.11 30.50 -68.59
C GLY A 14 -11.39 31.66 -67.86
N LYS A 15 -10.88 32.63 -68.63
CA LYS A 15 -10.10 33.82 -68.20
C LYS A 15 -11.00 35.00 -67.77
N SER A 16 -10.49 35.86 -66.88
CA SER A 16 -10.43 37.34 -67.01
C SER A 16 -9.74 37.93 -65.75
N THR A 17 -8.51 38.49 -65.78
CA THR A 17 -8.06 39.86 -66.17
C THR A 17 -8.80 40.96 -65.37
N LEU A 18 -8.24 41.94 -64.65
CA LEU A 18 -6.99 42.75 -64.66
C LEU A 18 -6.75 43.26 -63.20
N SER A 19 -5.57 43.13 -62.58
CA SER A 19 -4.46 44.09 -62.48
C SER A 19 -4.77 45.54 -62.01
N ARG A 20 -4.22 45.93 -60.83
CA ARG A 20 -3.11 46.92 -60.67
C ARG A 20 -3.26 47.93 -59.50
N SER A 21 -2.55 47.63 -58.40
CA SER A 21 -1.72 48.46 -57.49
C SER A 21 -2.09 49.89 -57.06
N THR A 22 -1.94 50.17 -55.75
CA THR A 22 -1.08 51.21 -55.10
C THR A 22 -1.24 51.11 -53.55
N SER A 23 -0.20 50.76 -52.77
CA SER A 23 0.64 51.62 -51.88
C SER A 23 -0.16 52.53 -50.92
N SER A 24 0.15 52.80 -49.64
CA SER A 24 1.18 52.41 -48.67
C SER A 24 0.94 53.27 -47.40
N THR A 25 1.26 52.74 -46.20
CA THR A 25 1.81 53.48 -45.02
C THR A 25 0.89 54.28 -44.07
N SER A 26 1.01 53.93 -42.77
CA SER A 26 1.14 54.78 -41.57
C SER A 26 -0.01 55.68 -41.08
N GLY A 27 -0.54 55.31 -39.90
CA GLY A 27 -0.29 56.04 -38.65
C GLY A 27 -1.19 57.23 -38.26
N ASN A 28 -1.71 57.16 -37.02
CA ASN A 28 -2.26 58.22 -36.16
C ASN A 28 -3.54 58.94 -36.66
N SER A 29 -4.54 59.31 -35.86
CA SER A 29 -4.72 59.41 -34.40
C SER A 29 -6.18 59.81 -34.11
N THR A 30 -6.66 59.49 -32.90
CA THR A 30 -7.57 60.28 -32.03
C THR A 30 -8.99 60.67 -32.48
N GLY A 31 -9.96 60.42 -31.59
CA GLY A 31 -11.30 61.04 -31.57
C GLY A 31 -12.40 60.01 -31.25
N ALA A 32 -12.60 59.63 -29.99
CA ALA A 32 -13.59 60.19 -29.04
C ALA A 32 -15.05 59.68 -29.27
N PRO A 33 -15.84 59.47 -28.18
CA PRO A 33 -16.87 58.42 -28.11
C PRO A 33 -18.31 58.95 -28.07
N THR A 34 -19.31 58.13 -28.43
CA THR A 34 -20.74 58.25 -28.06
C THR A 34 -21.55 57.04 -28.59
N PRO A 35 -22.75 56.72 -28.07
CA PRO A 35 -23.02 56.15 -26.74
C PRO A 35 -23.83 54.84 -26.85
N SER A 36 -23.76 53.92 -25.87
CA SER A 36 -24.78 52.88 -25.72
C SER A 36 -25.40 52.91 -24.33
N ARG A 37 -26.73 52.98 -24.39
CA ARG A 37 -27.73 53.13 -23.35
C ARG A 37 -27.59 52.12 -22.21
N SER A 38 -27.86 52.62 -21.02
CA SER A 38 -28.12 51.93 -19.76
C SER A 38 -29.11 50.76 -19.88
N SER A 39 -28.71 49.59 -19.40
CA SER A 39 -29.61 48.61 -18.79
C SER A 39 -29.06 48.20 -17.42
N SER A 40 -29.86 48.49 -16.40
CA SER A 40 -29.70 48.07 -15.02
C SER A 40 -29.80 46.54 -14.85
N SER A 41 -29.23 46.05 -13.75
CA SER A 41 -29.39 44.73 -13.11
C SER A 41 -28.38 43.64 -13.47
N ALA A 42 -27.30 43.60 -12.69
CA ALA A 42 -26.68 42.34 -12.27
C ALA A 42 -26.26 42.53 -10.80
N SER A 43 -27.16 42.15 -9.89
CA SER A 43 -26.86 42.05 -8.46
C SER A 43 -25.66 41.11 -8.27
N PRO A 44 -24.66 41.43 -7.44
CA PRO A 44 -23.63 40.46 -7.09
C PRO A 44 -24.32 39.33 -6.31
N THR A 45 -24.11 38.09 -6.71
CA THR A 45 -24.44 36.93 -5.87
C THR A 45 -23.75 37.12 -4.53
N PRO A 46 -24.45 37.08 -3.38
CA PRO A 46 -23.83 37.31 -2.10
C PRO A 46 -22.84 36.17 -1.83
N SER A 47 -21.55 36.51 -1.69
CA SER A 47 -20.55 35.60 -1.16
C SER A 47 -20.87 35.37 0.32
N VAL A 48 -21.64 34.33 0.62
CA VAL A 48 -21.98 33.97 2.01
C VAL A 48 -20.72 33.44 2.69
N ASP A 49 -20.26 34.15 3.72
CA ASP A 49 -19.21 33.67 4.60
C ASP A 49 -19.69 32.42 5.33
N ALA A 50 -19.08 31.27 5.01
CA ALA A 50 -19.45 29.98 5.58
C ALA A 50 -19.30 29.93 7.10
N THR A 51 -18.42 30.74 7.69
CA THR A 51 -18.27 30.80 9.15
C THR A 51 -19.40 31.58 9.82
N ALA A 52 -19.79 32.72 9.26
CA ALA A 52 -20.94 33.50 9.70
C ALA A 52 -22.24 32.68 9.57
N TYR A 53 -22.41 31.99 8.45
CA TYR A 53 -23.56 31.10 8.22
C TYR A 53 -23.64 29.96 9.24
N ASN A 54 -22.51 29.31 9.53
CA ASN A 54 -22.48 28.23 10.53
C ASN A 54 -22.81 28.75 11.93
N ASP A 55 -22.30 29.93 12.31
CA ASP A 55 -22.58 30.56 13.60
C ASP A 55 -24.08 30.92 13.73
N GLU A 56 -24.70 31.40 12.65
CA GLU A 56 -26.14 31.69 12.59
C GLU A 56 -26.98 30.42 12.64
N ALA A 57 -26.58 29.37 11.92
CA ALA A 57 -27.29 28.09 11.89
C ALA A 57 -27.33 27.40 13.26
N VAL A 58 -26.24 27.44 14.03
CA VAL A 58 -26.22 26.87 15.39
C VAL A 58 -26.86 27.78 16.43
N ALA A 59 -27.04 29.08 16.14
CA ALA A 59 -27.64 30.03 17.07
C ALA A 59 -29.13 29.77 17.33
N VAL A 60 -29.79 28.99 16.46
CA VAL A 60 -31.20 28.57 16.61
C VAL A 60 -31.42 27.74 17.88
N VAL A 61 -30.41 26.99 18.32
CA VAL A 61 -30.52 26.13 19.52
C VAL A 61 -30.44 26.98 20.78
N VAL A 62 -31.47 26.92 21.62
CA VAL A 62 -31.65 27.74 22.84
C VAL A 62 -31.17 26.97 24.08
N PRO A 63 -30.73 27.63 25.18
CA PRO A 63 -30.33 26.91 26.38
C PRO A 63 -31.43 26.00 26.95
N ASN A 64 -31.06 24.77 27.33
CA ASN A 64 -31.94 23.74 27.88
C ASN A 64 -33.01 23.17 26.92
N ASP A 65 -32.87 23.43 25.62
CA ASP A 65 -33.58 22.68 24.58
C ASP A 65 -32.93 21.29 24.43
N GLU A 66 -33.62 20.25 24.87
CA GLU A 66 -33.08 18.89 24.92
C GLU A 66 -32.88 18.29 23.52
N GLU A 67 -33.78 18.57 22.58
CA GLU A 67 -33.68 18.08 21.19
C GLU A 67 -32.60 18.84 20.43
N GLY A 68 -32.58 20.17 20.55
CA GLY A 68 -31.53 20.99 19.94
C GLY A 68 -30.13 20.65 20.45
N PHE A 69 -30.00 20.30 21.74
CA PHE A 69 -28.72 19.88 22.31
C PHE A 69 -28.26 18.52 21.80
N GLN A 70 -29.18 17.58 21.56
CA GLN A 70 -28.84 16.30 20.91
C GLN A 70 -28.35 16.50 19.47
N VAL A 71 -28.91 17.48 18.75
CA VAL A 71 -28.42 17.85 17.42
C VAL A 71 -27.02 18.47 17.49
N LEU A 72 -26.75 19.36 18.45
CA LEU A 72 -25.38 19.90 18.65
C LEU A 72 -24.39 18.81 19.04
N ALA A 73 -24.80 17.86 19.88
CA ALA A 73 -23.96 16.74 20.30
C ALA A 73 -23.67 15.77 19.13
N SER A 74 -24.66 15.44 18.30
CA SER A 74 -24.47 14.59 17.11
C SER A 74 -23.63 15.28 16.04
N ILE A 75 -23.72 16.61 15.89
CA ILE A 75 -22.80 17.39 15.05
C ILE A 75 -21.38 17.35 15.63
N ALA A 76 -21.20 17.56 16.93
CA ALA A 76 -19.89 17.50 17.59
C ALA A 76 -19.27 16.09 17.56
N GLN A 77 -20.09 15.04 17.59
CA GLN A 77 -19.68 13.64 17.43
C GLN A 77 -19.40 13.27 15.97
N GLY A 78 -19.71 14.15 15.02
CA GLY A 78 -19.47 13.94 13.58
C GLY A 78 -20.50 13.07 12.88
N GLU A 79 -21.65 12.78 13.50
CA GLU A 79 -22.70 11.93 12.92
C GLU A 79 -23.47 12.63 11.80
N VAL A 80 -23.73 13.94 11.95
CA VAL A 80 -24.56 14.73 11.01
C VAL A 80 -23.71 15.46 9.95
N ALA A 81 -22.42 15.72 10.25
CA ALA A 81 -21.52 16.41 9.33
C ALA A 81 -20.03 16.06 9.62
N PRO A 82 -19.59 14.84 9.31
CA PRO A 82 -18.20 14.43 9.54
C PRO A 82 -17.23 15.34 8.77
N GLY A 83 -16.17 15.81 9.45
CA GLY A 83 -15.08 16.57 8.84
C GLY A 83 -15.29 18.09 8.64
N LYS A 84 -16.41 18.69 9.10
CA LYS A 84 -16.60 20.15 9.06
C LYS A 84 -16.06 20.83 10.33
N GLU A 85 -14.75 21.05 10.39
CA GLU A 85 -14.09 21.71 11.54
C GLU A 85 -14.68 23.09 11.88
N SER A 86 -15.07 23.87 10.86
CA SER A 86 -15.68 25.19 11.04
C SER A 86 -17.08 25.14 11.65
N LEU A 87 -17.84 24.07 11.38
CA LEU A 87 -19.16 23.85 11.98
C LEU A 87 -19.03 23.36 13.43
N CYS A 88 -18.10 22.44 13.71
CA CYS A 88 -17.80 22.06 15.09
C CYS A 88 -17.33 23.26 15.91
N ALA A 89 -16.45 24.11 15.34
CA ALA A 89 -16.02 25.35 16.00
C ALA A 89 -17.20 26.30 16.30
N ALA A 90 -18.18 26.40 15.41
CA ALA A 90 -19.41 27.14 15.66
C ALA A 90 -20.24 26.52 16.80
N VAL A 91 -20.39 25.19 16.81
CA VAL A 91 -21.07 24.44 17.89
C VAL A 91 -20.41 24.67 19.25
N PHE A 92 -19.07 24.57 19.34
CA PHE A 92 -18.35 24.83 20.59
C PHE A 92 -18.49 26.27 21.06
N ARG A 93 -18.43 27.25 20.14
CA ARG A 93 -18.70 28.66 20.47
C ARG A 93 -20.12 28.85 21.00
N ARG A 94 -21.12 28.19 20.40
CA ARG A 94 -22.51 28.23 20.85
C ARG A 94 -22.69 27.62 22.24
N ILE A 95 -22.15 26.41 22.48
CA ILE A 95 -22.22 25.74 23.79
C ILE A 95 -21.56 26.60 24.87
N ARG A 96 -20.39 27.19 24.58
CA ARG A 96 -19.70 28.10 25.51
C ARG A 96 -20.55 29.31 25.85
N ASN A 97 -21.21 29.92 24.86
CA ASN A 97 -22.06 31.09 25.08
C ASN A 97 -23.33 30.75 25.90
N MET A 98 -23.85 29.53 25.77
CA MET A 98 -25.01 29.07 26.53
C MET A 98 -24.67 28.56 27.94
N TRP A 99 -23.40 28.27 28.22
CA TRP A 99 -22.93 27.61 29.44
C TRP A 99 -23.47 28.20 30.76
N PRO A 100 -23.49 29.54 30.95
CA PRO A 100 -24.02 30.13 32.18
C PRO A 100 -25.50 29.80 32.42
N SER A 101 -26.27 29.60 31.36
CA SER A 101 -27.73 29.39 31.39
C SER A 101 -28.16 27.92 31.35
N LEU A 102 -27.22 26.98 31.25
CA LEU A 102 -27.51 25.54 31.24
C LEU A 102 -27.77 24.98 32.64
N LYS A 103 -28.79 24.13 32.75
CA LYS A 103 -29.09 23.29 33.93
C LYS A 103 -28.04 22.18 34.10
N GLY A 104 -27.98 21.58 35.29
CA GLY A 104 -26.98 20.56 35.66
C GLY A 104 -26.89 19.39 34.68
N ASP A 105 -28.02 18.79 34.29
CA ASP A 105 -28.05 17.65 33.38
C ASP A 105 -27.58 18.01 31.96
N SER A 106 -27.95 19.21 31.47
CA SER A 106 -27.50 19.72 30.18
C SER A 106 -26.00 20.03 30.18
N ARG A 107 -25.44 20.51 31.30
CA ARG A 107 -23.99 20.70 31.46
C ARG A 107 -23.23 19.38 31.45
N LEU A 108 -23.77 18.34 32.08
CA LEU A 108 -23.15 17.01 32.06
C LEU A 108 -23.13 16.45 30.62
N LYS A 109 -24.27 16.51 29.91
CA LYS A 109 -24.37 16.09 28.50
C LYS A 109 -23.41 16.88 27.59
N ALA A 110 -23.30 18.20 27.80
CA ALA A 110 -22.35 19.06 27.10
C ALA A 110 -20.90 18.61 27.30
N THR A 111 -20.52 18.35 28.56
CA THR A 111 -19.17 17.91 28.93
C THR A 111 -18.84 16.59 28.27
N ILE A 112 -19.75 15.60 28.34
CA ILE A 112 -19.59 14.29 27.69
C ILE A 112 -19.43 14.44 26.17
N ALA A 113 -20.22 15.30 25.52
CA ALA A 113 -20.08 15.55 24.08
C ALA A 113 -18.75 16.21 23.73
N THR A 114 -18.27 17.17 24.54
CA THR A 114 -16.98 17.83 24.33
C THR A 114 -15.78 16.90 24.56
N GLU A 115 -15.86 16.04 25.58
CA GLU A 115 -14.82 15.05 25.90
C GLU A 115 -14.79 13.94 24.84
N SER A 116 -15.96 13.51 24.36
CA SER A 116 -16.08 12.57 23.24
C SER A 116 -15.46 13.13 21.95
N TYR A 117 -15.62 14.43 21.68
CA TYR A 117 -14.95 15.09 20.55
C TYR A 117 -13.42 15.16 20.74
N ALA A 118 -12.94 15.50 21.95
CA ALA A 118 -11.51 15.53 22.25
C ALA A 118 -10.87 14.13 22.11
N MET A 119 -11.56 13.07 22.54
CA MET A 119 -11.11 11.69 22.37
C MET A 119 -11.20 11.21 20.91
N ALA A 120 -12.20 11.66 20.14
CA ALA A 120 -12.27 11.41 18.71
C ALA A 120 -11.12 12.11 17.95
N LYS A 121 -10.64 13.25 18.45
CA LYS A 121 -9.44 13.95 17.97
C LYS A 121 -8.15 13.42 18.59
N SER A 122 -8.03 12.11 18.79
CA SER A 122 -6.72 11.48 18.98
C SER A 122 -5.91 11.72 17.71
N THR A 123 -5.02 12.73 17.73
CA THR A 123 -4.09 13.07 16.65
C THR A 123 -3.19 11.87 16.35
N SER A 124 -3.61 11.03 15.41
CA SER A 124 -2.77 9.97 14.88
C SER A 124 -1.60 10.62 14.15
N SER A 125 -0.39 10.20 14.51
CA SER A 125 0.83 10.70 13.87
C SER A 125 0.93 10.12 12.46
N PRO A 126 1.23 10.92 11.42
CA PRO A 126 1.43 10.42 10.06
C PRO A 126 2.66 9.49 9.93
N TYR A 127 3.55 9.50 10.93
CA TYR A 127 4.77 8.71 10.97
C TYR A 127 4.59 7.33 11.62
N LEU A 128 3.50 7.12 12.36
CA LEU A 128 3.24 5.87 13.06
C LEU A 128 2.20 5.01 12.33
N PRO A 129 2.31 3.67 12.38
CA PRO A 129 1.26 2.78 11.92
C PRO A 129 -0.02 2.98 12.73
N THR A 130 -1.17 2.72 12.09
CA THR A 130 -2.43 2.61 12.82
C THR A 130 -2.45 1.34 13.67
N TYR A 131 -3.48 1.16 14.51
CA TYR A 131 -3.59 -0.04 15.33
C TYR A 131 -3.73 -1.31 14.47
N ALA A 132 -4.61 -1.32 13.46
CA ALA A 132 -4.74 -2.45 12.53
C ALA A 132 -3.44 -2.75 11.77
N GLU A 133 -2.70 -1.73 11.36
CA GLU A 133 -1.42 -1.88 10.68
C GLU A 133 -0.32 -2.39 11.61
N SER A 134 -0.33 -1.96 12.86
CA SER A 134 0.59 -2.44 13.89
C SER A 134 0.36 -3.92 14.16
N LEU A 135 -0.91 -4.34 14.26
CA LEU A 135 -1.27 -5.75 14.39
C LEU A 135 -0.82 -6.56 13.18
N LEU A 136 -1.02 -6.02 11.98
CA LEU A 136 -0.60 -6.67 10.74
C LEU A 136 0.93 -6.80 10.65
N LEU A 137 1.68 -5.75 10.98
CA LEU A 137 3.14 -5.79 11.04
C LEU A 137 3.65 -6.79 12.09
N ALA A 138 3.01 -6.85 13.26
CA ALA A 138 3.39 -7.74 14.36
C ALA A 138 3.11 -9.22 14.06
N MET A 139 2.13 -9.51 13.20
CA MET A 139 1.77 -10.89 12.82
C MET A 139 2.95 -11.67 12.23
N TYR A 140 3.82 -11.03 11.44
CA TYR A 140 4.95 -11.69 10.79
C TYR A 140 6.06 -12.15 11.74
N PRO A 141 6.68 -11.27 12.56
CA PRO A 141 7.66 -11.72 13.54
C PRO A 141 7.05 -12.70 14.54
N ALA A 142 5.78 -12.53 14.94
CA ALA A 142 5.09 -13.48 15.79
C ALA A 142 4.99 -14.88 15.13
N THR A 143 4.64 -14.95 13.85
CA THR A 143 4.57 -16.20 13.08
C THR A 143 5.92 -16.88 12.98
N LEU A 144 7.00 -16.12 12.73
CA LEU A 144 8.36 -16.66 12.66
C LEU A 144 8.82 -17.21 14.03
N VAL A 145 8.55 -16.48 15.11
CA VAL A 145 8.86 -16.92 16.48
C VAL A 145 8.07 -18.18 16.82
N LEU A 146 6.77 -18.22 16.53
CA LEU A 146 5.91 -19.38 16.79
C LEU A 146 6.40 -20.62 16.05
N GLY A 147 6.70 -20.50 14.75
CA GLY A 147 7.23 -21.61 13.96
C GLY A 147 8.58 -22.10 14.48
N SER A 148 9.45 -21.17 14.85
CA SER A 148 10.75 -21.50 15.43
C SER A 148 10.63 -22.25 16.76
N ILE A 149 9.72 -21.81 17.64
CA ILE A 149 9.42 -22.50 18.91
C ILE A 149 8.89 -23.90 18.62
N PHE A 150 7.98 -24.04 17.66
CA PHE A 150 7.44 -25.34 17.27
C PHE A 150 8.54 -26.32 16.83
N GLY A 151 9.47 -25.90 15.97
CA GLY A 151 10.59 -26.75 15.53
C GLY A 151 11.56 -27.14 16.67
N LEU A 152 11.61 -26.36 17.75
CA LEU A 152 12.42 -26.66 18.94
C LEU A 152 11.73 -27.60 19.94
N ILE A 153 10.39 -27.63 19.95
CA ILE A 153 9.63 -28.46 20.88
C ILE A 153 9.30 -29.81 20.26
N ASP A 154 9.03 -29.86 18.95
CA ASP A 154 8.62 -31.08 18.26
C ASP A 154 9.74 -32.15 18.26
N PRO A 155 9.52 -33.31 18.92
CA PRO A 155 10.52 -34.38 18.98
C PRO A 155 10.88 -34.94 17.62
N ALA A 156 9.92 -35.02 16.68
CA ALA A 156 10.16 -35.55 15.35
C ALA A 156 11.10 -34.66 14.53
N THR A 157 10.88 -33.34 14.59
CA THR A 157 11.76 -32.35 13.93
C THR A 157 13.17 -32.38 14.50
N ARG A 158 13.32 -32.56 15.82
CA ARG A 158 14.64 -32.68 16.46
C ARG A 158 15.39 -33.98 16.15
N ALA A 159 14.65 -35.07 15.93
CA ALA A 159 15.24 -36.36 15.60
C ALA A 159 15.64 -36.47 14.12
N SER A 160 15.03 -35.66 13.25
CA SER A 160 15.31 -35.68 11.82
C SER A 160 16.61 -34.95 11.48
N PRO A 161 17.54 -35.57 10.73
CA PRO A 161 18.79 -34.92 10.35
C PRO A 161 18.52 -33.72 9.43
N TYR A 162 19.05 -32.55 9.82
CA TYR A 162 18.98 -31.33 9.04
C TYR A 162 20.23 -31.19 8.16
N LEU A 163 20.04 -30.94 6.87
CA LEU A 163 21.12 -30.78 5.90
C LEU A 163 21.33 -29.28 5.58
N ASP A 164 22.38 -28.69 6.15
CA ASP A 164 22.70 -27.26 5.99
C ASP A 164 22.92 -26.86 4.52
N THR A 165 23.48 -27.76 3.71
CA THR A 165 23.75 -27.53 2.28
C THR A 165 22.49 -27.33 1.44
N HIS A 166 21.40 -28.01 1.82
CA HIS A 166 20.11 -27.94 1.13
C HIS A 166 19.07 -27.09 1.86
N GLN A 167 19.42 -26.62 3.08
CA GLN A 167 18.56 -25.89 4.01
C GLN A 167 17.22 -26.62 4.24
N SER A 168 17.26 -27.94 4.43
CA SER A 168 16.07 -28.77 4.63
C SER A 168 16.42 -30.11 5.28
N HIS A 169 15.42 -30.78 5.85
CA HIS A 169 15.54 -32.17 6.29
C HIS A 169 15.68 -33.15 5.13
N ASP A 170 16.27 -34.32 5.40
CA ASP A 170 16.29 -35.45 4.47
C ASP A 170 14.85 -35.87 4.09
N PRO A 171 14.49 -35.94 2.79
CA PRO A 171 13.16 -36.34 2.36
C PRO A 171 12.67 -37.70 2.88
N ALA A 172 13.59 -38.65 3.12
CA ALA A 172 13.26 -39.99 3.61
C ALA A 172 12.91 -39.99 5.10
N LEU A 173 13.54 -39.08 5.87
CA LEU A 173 13.40 -38.96 7.33
C LEU A 173 12.66 -37.67 7.72
N ALA A 174 11.91 -37.07 6.80
CA ALA A 174 11.24 -35.81 7.04
C ALA A 174 10.12 -35.97 8.10
N PRO A 175 10.08 -35.10 9.13
CA PRO A 175 9.15 -35.24 10.26
C PRO A 175 7.68 -35.03 9.87
N SER A 176 7.43 -34.32 8.78
CA SER A 176 6.08 -34.04 8.29
C SER A 176 6.05 -33.85 6.77
N TYR A 177 4.83 -33.82 6.21
CA TYR A 177 4.63 -33.47 4.80
C TYR A 177 5.21 -32.10 4.44
N PHE A 178 5.01 -31.09 5.30
CA PHE A 178 5.49 -29.73 5.06
C PHE A 178 7.01 -29.61 5.17
N ALA A 179 7.68 -30.47 5.94
CA ALA A 179 9.14 -30.52 6.01
C ALA A 179 9.79 -31.05 4.71
N LYS A 180 9.03 -31.72 3.83
CA LYS A 180 9.53 -32.17 2.53
C LYS A 180 9.60 -30.99 1.56
N LYS A 181 10.80 -30.67 1.07
CA LYS A 181 11.00 -29.59 0.07
C LYS A 181 10.19 -29.78 -1.23
N GLY A 182 9.87 -31.02 -1.57
CA GLY A 182 9.06 -31.40 -2.73
C GLY A 182 7.55 -31.43 -2.50
N ASN A 183 7.06 -30.96 -1.35
CA ASN A 183 5.62 -30.96 -1.09
C ASN A 183 4.87 -30.07 -2.10
N LEU A 184 3.62 -30.44 -2.40
CA LEU A 184 2.82 -29.84 -3.46
C LEU A 184 2.59 -28.35 -3.21
N VAL A 185 2.35 -27.97 -1.95
CA VAL A 185 2.13 -26.56 -1.57
C VAL A 185 3.40 -25.75 -1.80
N ASN A 186 4.57 -26.25 -1.44
CA ASN A 186 5.83 -25.56 -1.72
C ASN A 186 6.09 -25.41 -3.23
N VAL A 187 5.87 -26.46 -4.00
CA VAL A 187 6.15 -26.47 -5.44
C VAL A 187 5.17 -25.60 -6.24
N LEU A 188 3.87 -25.68 -5.94
CA LEU A 188 2.84 -24.96 -6.68
C LEU A 188 2.59 -23.56 -6.12
N PHE A 189 2.61 -23.39 -4.80
CA PHE A 189 2.29 -22.12 -4.17
C PHE A 189 3.54 -21.30 -3.91
N VAL A 190 4.46 -21.76 -3.05
CA VAL A 190 5.58 -20.90 -2.59
C VAL A 190 6.57 -20.57 -3.71
N LYS A 191 7.02 -21.57 -4.49
CA LYS A 191 7.92 -21.35 -5.62
C LYS A 191 7.31 -20.47 -6.73
N ARG A 192 5.99 -20.44 -6.84
CA ARG A 192 5.24 -19.57 -7.78
C ARG A 192 4.50 -18.47 -7.02
N GLY A 193 4.96 -18.09 -5.83
CA GLY A 193 4.18 -17.25 -4.92
C GLY A 193 3.84 -15.89 -5.51
N TRP A 194 4.77 -15.28 -6.26
CA TRP A 194 4.54 -14.00 -6.90
C TRP A 194 3.41 -14.03 -7.96
N PHE A 195 3.26 -15.16 -8.66
CA PHE A 195 2.15 -15.36 -9.58
C PHE A 195 0.81 -15.32 -8.84
N TRP A 196 0.68 -16.07 -7.74
CA TRP A 196 -0.54 -16.11 -6.94
C TRP A 196 -0.88 -14.75 -6.32
N VAL A 197 0.12 -14.03 -5.80
CA VAL A 197 -0.04 -12.66 -5.28
C VAL A 197 -0.56 -11.73 -6.38
N THR A 198 0.05 -11.79 -7.57
CA THR A 198 -0.29 -10.93 -8.70
C THR A 198 -1.72 -11.20 -9.19
N VAL A 199 -2.08 -12.47 -9.43
CA VAL A 199 -3.41 -12.85 -9.91
C VAL A 199 -4.47 -12.46 -8.87
N SER A 200 -4.28 -12.78 -7.60
CA SER A 200 -5.24 -12.43 -6.54
C SER A 200 -5.40 -10.91 -6.38
N TYR A 201 -4.30 -10.15 -6.48
CA TYR A 201 -4.37 -8.70 -6.40
C TYR A 201 -5.14 -8.09 -7.56
N PHE A 202 -4.85 -8.49 -8.80
CA PHE A 202 -5.56 -7.94 -9.96
C PHE A 202 -7.03 -8.36 -9.99
N LEU A 203 -7.34 -9.59 -9.55
CA LEU A 203 -8.73 -9.99 -9.33
C LEU A 203 -9.40 -9.05 -8.34
N PHE A 204 -8.79 -8.77 -7.18
CA PHE A 204 -9.31 -7.78 -6.23
C PHE A 204 -9.46 -6.37 -6.85
N LEU A 205 -8.43 -5.86 -7.53
CA LEU A 205 -8.39 -4.51 -8.11
C LEU A 205 -9.46 -4.28 -9.18
N PHE A 206 -9.77 -5.31 -9.97
CA PHE A 206 -10.71 -5.19 -11.08
C PHE A 206 -12.13 -5.66 -10.76
N THR A 207 -12.32 -6.54 -9.76
CA THR A 207 -13.66 -7.04 -9.39
C THR A 207 -14.32 -6.25 -8.26
N ASN A 208 -13.54 -5.72 -7.32
CA ASN A 208 -14.09 -5.11 -6.12
C ASN A 208 -14.80 -3.77 -6.42
N ALA A 209 -16.12 -3.76 -6.20
CA ALA A 209 -16.97 -2.59 -6.37
C ALA A 209 -16.68 -1.45 -5.37
N ALA A 210 -16.10 -1.76 -4.20
CA ALA A 210 -15.77 -0.77 -3.17
C ALA A 210 -14.61 0.17 -3.58
N ILE A 211 -13.92 -0.11 -4.70
CA ILE A 211 -12.86 0.75 -5.21
C ILE A 211 -13.44 2.01 -5.88
N GLY A 212 -14.62 1.91 -6.49
CA GLY A 212 -15.34 3.05 -7.07
C GLY A 212 -16.39 2.64 -8.11
N ALA A 213 -17.29 3.57 -8.44
CA ALA A 213 -18.34 3.34 -9.43
C ALA A 213 -17.78 3.00 -10.83
N ARG A 214 -18.38 2.00 -11.48
CA ARG A 214 -17.99 1.56 -12.84
C ARG A 214 -18.09 2.72 -13.84
N GLY A 215 -17.06 2.90 -14.65
CA GLY A 215 -17.01 3.94 -15.69
C GLY A 215 -16.59 5.34 -15.22
N SER A 216 -16.26 5.52 -13.93
CA SER A 216 -15.77 6.80 -13.42
C SER A 216 -14.27 7.00 -13.68
N ASP A 217 -13.87 8.26 -13.96
CA ASP A 217 -12.46 8.64 -14.08
C ASP A 217 -11.69 8.43 -12.77
N ALA A 218 -12.38 8.55 -11.63
CA ALA A 218 -11.84 8.25 -10.31
C ALA A 218 -11.46 6.76 -10.16
N LEU A 219 -12.29 5.84 -10.65
CA LEU A 219 -11.98 4.41 -10.66
C LEU A 219 -10.75 4.10 -11.53
N ALA A 220 -10.65 4.72 -12.71
CA ALA A 220 -9.48 4.56 -13.57
C ALA A 220 -8.19 5.03 -12.88
N ARG A 221 -8.21 6.21 -12.24
CA ARG A 221 -7.08 6.74 -11.46
C ARG A 221 -6.68 5.81 -10.31
N LYS A 222 -7.64 5.32 -9.51
CA LYS A 222 -7.39 4.40 -8.40
C LYS A 222 -6.77 3.08 -8.88
N ARG A 223 -7.22 2.54 -10.03
CA ARG A 223 -6.65 1.33 -10.66
C ARG A 223 -5.24 1.54 -11.18
N ILE A 224 -4.96 2.69 -11.80
CA ILE A 224 -3.61 3.04 -12.24
C ILE A 224 -2.67 3.14 -11.03
N GLN A 225 -3.07 3.88 -9.99
CA GLN A 225 -2.29 4.01 -8.76
C GLN A 225 -2.05 2.66 -8.08
N GLY A 226 -3.07 1.79 -8.00
CA GLY A 226 -2.91 0.42 -7.50
C GLY A 226 -1.94 -0.41 -8.33
N THR A 227 -2.03 -0.32 -9.66
CA THR A 227 -1.10 -0.99 -10.58
C THR A 227 0.33 -0.47 -10.41
N LEU A 228 0.52 0.84 -10.19
CA LEU A 228 1.82 1.42 -9.89
C LEU A 228 2.39 0.90 -8.57
N ARG A 229 1.58 0.79 -7.52
CA ARG A 229 2.00 0.18 -6.24
C ARG A 229 2.44 -1.26 -6.45
N TRP A 230 1.65 -2.08 -7.14
CA TRP A 230 2.05 -3.45 -7.52
C TRP A 230 3.36 -3.47 -8.32
N GLY A 231 3.52 -2.56 -9.28
CA GLY A 231 4.73 -2.43 -10.08
C GLY A 231 5.97 -2.15 -9.24
N ILE A 232 5.89 -1.23 -8.27
CA ILE A 232 6.98 -0.91 -7.36
C ILE A 232 7.34 -2.10 -6.46
N VAL A 233 6.35 -2.79 -5.89
CA VAL A 233 6.61 -3.98 -5.08
C VAL A 233 7.20 -5.11 -5.93
N THR A 234 6.73 -5.27 -7.18
CA THR A 234 7.31 -6.22 -8.15
C THR A 234 8.75 -5.88 -8.45
N LEU A 235 9.06 -4.61 -8.72
CA LEU A 235 10.43 -4.15 -8.93
C LEU A 235 11.29 -4.43 -7.70
N TRP A 236 10.80 -4.14 -6.49
CA TRP A 236 11.50 -4.46 -5.24
C TRP A 236 11.80 -5.97 -5.13
N TRP A 237 10.82 -6.83 -5.40
CA TRP A 237 11.01 -8.28 -5.42
C TRP A 237 12.04 -8.72 -6.48
N VAL A 238 11.97 -8.17 -7.69
CA VAL A 238 12.92 -8.43 -8.79
C VAL A 238 14.33 -7.99 -8.40
N PHE A 239 14.51 -6.78 -7.85
CA PHE A 239 15.82 -6.29 -7.43
C PHE A 239 16.45 -7.17 -6.34
N VAL A 240 15.64 -7.63 -5.38
CA VAL A 240 16.12 -8.47 -4.30
C VAL A 240 16.45 -9.88 -4.81
N THR A 241 15.58 -10.48 -5.62
CA THR A 241 15.64 -11.93 -5.92
C THR A 241 16.16 -12.30 -7.31
N GLN A 242 16.08 -11.39 -8.28
CA GLN A 242 16.37 -11.66 -9.68
C GLN A 242 17.59 -10.87 -10.19
N TRP A 243 18.09 -11.33 -11.33
CA TRP A 243 19.20 -10.71 -12.05
C TRP A 243 18.75 -9.43 -12.76
N PHE A 244 18.94 -8.29 -12.12
CA PHE A 244 18.83 -6.98 -12.78
C PHE A 244 20.11 -6.19 -12.43
N PHE A 245 21.00 -6.06 -13.41
CA PHE A 245 22.38 -5.53 -13.30
C PHE A 245 23.44 -6.46 -12.65
N GLY A 246 23.31 -7.78 -12.76
CA GLY A 246 24.29 -8.75 -12.24
C GLY A 246 23.67 -9.74 -11.24
N PRO A 247 24.47 -10.43 -10.42
CA PRO A 247 23.98 -11.35 -9.39
C PRO A 247 22.94 -10.67 -8.50
N ALA A 248 21.91 -11.43 -8.08
CA ALA A 248 20.86 -10.91 -7.20
C ALA A 248 21.46 -10.28 -5.93
N ILE A 249 20.77 -9.33 -5.31
CA ILE A 249 21.23 -8.71 -4.05
C ILE A 249 21.50 -9.77 -2.99
N ILE A 250 20.72 -10.85 -2.99
CA ILE A 250 20.93 -12.02 -2.11
C ILE A 250 22.30 -12.66 -2.35
N ASP A 251 22.65 -12.95 -3.62
CA ASP A 251 23.94 -13.56 -3.97
C ASP A 251 25.11 -12.60 -3.66
N ARG A 252 24.94 -11.29 -3.88
CA ARG A 252 25.94 -10.27 -3.54
C ARG A 252 26.15 -10.14 -2.04
N GLY A 253 25.05 -10.07 -1.28
CA GLY A 253 25.10 -10.01 0.19
C GLY A 253 25.81 -11.22 0.76
N PHE A 254 25.56 -12.40 0.19
CA PHE A 254 26.24 -13.63 0.57
C PHE A 254 27.75 -13.59 0.32
N LEU A 255 28.17 -13.17 -0.89
CA LEU A 255 29.60 -13.04 -1.23
C LEU A 255 30.30 -11.97 -0.37
N LEU A 256 29.64 -10.83 -0.14
CA LEU A 256 30.17 -9.73 0.68
C LEU A 256 30.37 -10.11 2.15
N THR A 257 29.55 -11.03 2.65
CA THR A 257 29.64 -11.52 4.04
C THR A 257 30.63 -12.68 4.20
N GLY A 258 31.41 -12.98 3.16
CA GLY A 258 32.49 -13.97 3.19
C GLY A 258 32.10 -15.32 2.60
N GLY A 259 30.94 -15.42 1.95
CA GLY A 259 30.49 -16.64 1.32
C GLY A 259 31.25 -17.00 0.04
N ALA A 260 31.38 -18.28 -0.22
CA ALA A 260 32.05 -18.81 -1.41
C ALA A 260 31.33 -20.05 -1.94
N CYS A 261 31.58 -20.35 -3.21
CA CYS A 261 31.24 -21.65 -3.79
C CYS A 261 32.40 -22.62 -3.57
N GLU A 262 32.16 -23.66 -2.79
CA GLU A 262 33.08 -24.77 -2.57
C GLU A 262 32.75 -25.88 -3.57
N LEU A 263 33.57 -26.04 -4.60
CA LEU A 263 33.38 -27.13 -5.56
C LEU A 263 34.03 -28.41 -5.02
N LYS A 264 33.24 -29.46 -4.82
CA LYS A 264 33.69 -30.75 -4.27
C LYS A 264 34.86 -31.34 -5.08
N GLU A 265 34.82 -31.15 -6.40
CA GLU A 265 35.85 -31.62 -7.34
C GLU A 265 37.22 -30.93 -7.19
N MET A 266 37.24 -29.67 -6.75
CA MET A 266 38.48 -28.90 -6.51
C MET A 266 39.11 -29.27 -5.16
N ILE A 267 38.27 -29.60 -4.17
CA ILE A 267 38.68 -30.06 -2.84
C ILE A 267 39.33 -31.44 -2.92
N ASP A 268 38.74 -32.36 -3.67
CA ASP A 268 39.26 -33.73 -3.82
C ASP A 268 40.58 -33.80 -4.62
N ARG A 269 40.90 -32.79 -5.44
CA ARG A 269 42.16 -32.71 -6.20
C ARG A 269 43.28 -31.95 -5.49
N GLY A 270 43.02 -31.31 -4.34
CA GLY A 270 44.03 -30.53 -3.61
C GLY A 270 44.52 -29.28 -4.35
N ASP A 271 43.82 -28.85 -5.40
CA ASP A 271 44.22 -27.72 -6.24
C ASP A 271 43.78 -26.40 -5.59
N ALA A 272 44.66 -25.84 -4.75
CA ALA A 272 44.52 -24.50 -4.18
C ALA A 272 44.68 -23.35 -5.20
N LYS A 273 44.72 -23.67 -6.51
CA LYS A 273 44.96 -22.74 -7.63
C LYS A 273 43.80 -22.67 -8.63
N ALA A 274 42.57 -22.90 -8.20
CA ALA A 274 41.42 -22.36 -8.90
C ALA A 274 41.48 -20.83 -8.77
N ASP A 275 42.00 -20.19 -9.80
CA ASP A 275 42.24 -18.76 -9.85
C ASP A 275 40.96 -18.00 -9.45
N ARG A 276 41.16 -16.84 -8.82
CA ARG A 276 40.13 -15.96 -8.26
C ARG A 276 39.02 -15.60 -9.27
N ALA A 277 39.26 -15.85 -10.56
CA ALA A 277 38.40 -15.66 -11.72
C ALA A 277 37.21 -16.66 -11.84
N GLU A 278 37.27 -17.87 -11.25
CA GLU A 278 36.14 -18.82 -11.25
C GLU A 278 35.26 -18.75 -9.99
N ARG A 279 35.25 -17.62 -9.29
CA ARG A 279 34.27 -17.40 -8.23
C ARG A 279 32.87 -17.31 -8.84
N PHE A 280 32.12 -18.41 -8.78
CA PHE A 280 30.70 -18.43 -9.15
C PHE A 280 30.00 -17.28 -8.45
N LEU A 281 29.49 -16.33 -9.25
CA LEU A 281 28.88 -15.11 -8.72
C LEU A 281 27.45 -15.34 -8.22
N THR A 282 26.85 -16.49 -8.51
CA THR A 282 25.49 -16.85 -8.12
C THR A 282 25.42 -18.25 -7.50
N SER A 283 24.52 -18.41 -6.53
CA SER A 283 24.24 -19.69 -5.89
C SER A 283 23.74 -20.75 -6.89
N MET A 284 22.97 -20.32 -7.90
CA MET A 284 22.47 -21.19 -8.96
C MET A 284 23.59 -21.74 -9.84
N ALA A 285 24.55 -20.90 -10.25
CA ALA A 285 25.69 -21.34 -11.06
C ALA A 285 26.60 -22.30 -10.29
N CYS A 286 26.84 -22.02 -9.00
CA CYS A 286 27.58 -22.91 -8.11
C CYS A 286 26.93 -24.30 -8.01
N LYS A 287 25.62 -24.35 -7.72
CA LYS A 287 24.87 -25.60 -7.58
C LYS A 287 24.77 -26.36 -8.90
N ALA A 288 24.63 -25.65 -10.03
CA ALA A 288 24.58 -26.28 -11.36
C ALA A 288 25.88 -27.02 -11.72
N ARG A 289 27.01 -26.62 -11.12
CA ARG A 289 28.31 -27.29 -11.27
C ARG A 289 28.61 -28.30 -10.17
N GLY A 290 27.66 -28.60 -9.29
CA GLY A 290 27.86 -29.53 -8.17
C GLY A 290 28.63 -28.94 -6.99
N GLY A 291 28.79 -27.61 -6.93
CA GLY A 291 29.40 -26.91 -5.81
C GLY A 291 28.41 -26.67 -4.65
N THR A 292 28.96 -26.59 -3.45
CA THR A 292 28.26 -26.21 -2.22
C THR A 292 28.43 -24.72 -1.94
N TRP A 293 27.34 -24.03 -1.64
CA TRP A 293 27.32 -22.58 -1.37
C TRP A 293 27.38 -22.36 0.15
N SER A 294 28.55 -21.97 0.68
CA SER A 294 28.84 -21.98 2.12
C SER A 294 29.63 -20.74 2.59
N GLY A 295 29.66 -20.51 3.91
CA GLY A 295 30.50 -19.47 4.54
C GLY A 295 29.92 -18.04 4.60
N GLY A 296 28.84 -17.74 3.89
CA GLY A 296 28.23 -16.41 3.82
C GLY A 296 26.89 -16.29 4.55
N HIS A 297 26.44 -15.06 4.73
CA HIS A 297 25.11 -14.73 5.24
C HIS A 297 24.08 -14.67 4.11
N ASP A 298 23.11 -15.57 4.13
CA ASP A 298 22.06 -15.66 3.12
C ASP A 298 20.79 -14.92 3.58
N ILE A 299 20.05 -14.32 2.64
CA ILE A 299 18.74 -13.73 2.90
C ILE A 299 17.69 -14.81 2.60
N SER A 300 16.81 -15.12 3.55
CA SER A 300 15.77 -16.13 3.29
C SER A 300 14.76 -15.62 2.25
N GLY A 301 14.92 -16.06 1.00
CA GLY A 301 14.06 -15.69 -0.12
C GLY A 301 12.61 -16.16 0.04
N HIS A 302 12.36 -17.30 0.70
CA HIS A 302 11.01 -17.79 0.97
C HIS A 302 10.30 -16.90 2.00
N VAL A 303 10.98 -16.56 3.10
CA VAL A 303 10.45 -15.64 4.12
C VAL A 303 10.19 -14.27 3.48
N PHE A 304 11.17 -13.74 2.75
CA PHE A 304 11.04 -12.46 2.03
C PHE A 304 9.80 -12.44 1.11
N LEU A 305 9.66 -13.44 0.23
CA LEU A 305 8.56 -13.48 -0.75
C LEU A 305 7.20 -13.62 -0.07
N LEU A 306 7.09 -14.51 0.92
CA LEU A 306 5.83 -14.75 1.64
C LEU A 306 5.39 -13.53 2.45
N VAL A 307 6.33 -12.87 3.14
CA VAL A 307 6.06 -11.63 3.89
C VAL A 307 5.67 -10.52 2.92
N LEU A 308 6.50 -10.22 1.91
CA LEU A 308 6.26 -9.13 0.97
C LEU A 308 4.93 -9.28 0.24
N GLY A 309 4.66 -10.48 -0.28
CA GLY A 309 3.47 -10.77 -1.06
C GLY A 309 2.18 -10.72 -0.24
N SER A 310 2.17 -11.34 0.95
CA SER A 310 0.98 -11.31 1.81
C SER A 310 0.74 -9.94 2.43
N MET A 311 1.80 -9.21 2.84
CA MET A 311 1.67 -7.87 3.40
C MET A 311 1.12 -6.89 2.36
N PHE A 312 1.58 -6.98 1.12
CA PHE A 312 1.03 -6.24 -0.01
C PHE A 312 -0.48 -6.50 -0.17
N LEU A 313 -0.90 -7.78 -0.20
CA LEU A 313 -2.32 -8.13 -0.32
C LEU A 313 -3.15 -7.60 0.87
N PHE A 314 -2.69 -7.84 2.10
CA PHE A 314 -3.41 -7.38 3.28
C PHE A 314 -3.51 -5.87 3.35
N GLN A 315 -2.45 -5.14 3.01
CA GLN A 315 -2.47 -3.69 3.04
C GLN A 315 -3.40 -3.09 1.98
N GLU A 316 -3.50 -3.68 0.78
CA GLU A 316 -4.46 -3.24 -0.23
C GLU A 316 -5.91 -3.56 0.15
N VAL A 317 -6.15 -4.75 0.72
CA VAL A 317 -7.49 -5.22 1.09
C VAL A 317 -8.00 -4.55 2.37
N LEU A 318 -7.17 -4.47 3.41
CA LEU A 318 -7.51 -3.97 4.75
C LEU A 318 -8.11 -2.58 4.67
N HIS A 319 -7.46 -1.66 3.96
CA HIS A 319 -7.90 -0.27 3.89
C HIS A 319 -9.19 -0.07 3.09
N VAL A 320 -9.40 -0.88 2.05
CA VAL A 320 -10.66 -0.85 1.29
C VAL A 320 -11.79 -1.47 2.12
N ALA A 321 -11.52 -2.57 2.83
CA ALA A 321 -12.50 -3.25 3.67
C ALA A 321 -12.90 -2.42 4.91
N LEU A 322 -11.93 -1.79 5.60
CA LEU A 322 -12.19 -0.91 6.73
C LEU A 322 -13.04 0.30 6.33
N ARG A 323 -12.73 0.92 5.18
CA ARG A 323 -13.53 2.03 4.64
C ARG A 323 -14.97 1.58 4.31
N ALA A 324 -15.14 0.44 3.65
CA ALA A 324 -16.45 -0.11 3.33
C ALA A 324 -17.26 -0.49 4.60
N ALA A 325 -16.58 -0.97 5.65
CA ALA A 325 -17.20 -1.35 6.92
C ALA A 325 -17.43 -0.17 7.90
N LYS A 326 -17.17 1.08 7.50
CA LYS A 326 -17.18 2.28 8.37
C LYS A 326 -16.29 2.14 9.62
N GLY A 327 -15.18 1.40 9.51
CA GLY A 327 -14.21 1.27 10.59
C GLY A 327 -13.61 2.62 10.97
N ARG A 328 -13.52 2.92 12.27
CA ARG A 328 -13.07 4.20 12.83
C ARG A 328 -11.53 4.35 12.90
N GLU A 329 -10.79 3.75 11.96
CA GLU A 329 -9.34 3.97 11.85
C GLU A 329 -9.04 4.90 10.68
N GLU A 330 -8.87 6.19 11.02
CA GLU A 330 -8.53 7.22 10.05
C GLU A 330 -7.01 7.32 9.90
N ARG A 331 -6.51 7.17 8.67
CA ARG A 331 -5.12 7.45 8.35
C ARG A 331 -4.93 8.95 8.18
N VAL A 332 -3.86 9.45 8.74
CA VAL A 332 -3.50 10.86 8.70
C VAL A 332 -2.28 11.06 7.82
N VAL A 333 -2.26 12.19 7.11
CA VAL A 333 -1.27 12.55 6.12
C VAL A 333 -0.74 13.96 6.33
N LEU A 334 0.54 14.14 6.04
CA LEU A 334 1.18 15.44 5.95
C LEU A 334 0.92 16.02 4.56
N LEU A 335 0.41 17.24 4.53
CA LEU A 335 0.20 18.04 3.35
C LEU A 335 1.48 18.81 2.98
N GLN A 336 1.51 19.34 1.76
CA GLN A 336 2.66 20.10 1.26
C GLN A 336 2.89 21.42 2.03
N ASN A 337 1.85 21.96 2.67
CA ASN A 337 1.92 23.13 3.55
C ASN A 337 2.38 22.79 4.99
N GLY A 338 2.71 21.52 5.28
CA GLY A 338 3.09 21.06 6.62
C GLY A 338 1.92 20.77 7.56
N GLU A 339 0.68 20.94 7.09
CA GLU A 339 -0.52 20.63 7.86
C GLU A 339 -0.78 19.13 7.88
N VAL A 340 -1.35 18.64 8.98
CA VAL A 340 -1.66 17.23 9.18
C VAL A 340 -3.18 17.06 9.08
N LYS A 341 -3.65 16.35 8.06
CA LYS A 341 -5.09 16.13 7.79
C LYS A 341 -5.42 14.65 7.64
N SER A 342 -6.71 14.33 7.75
CA SER A 342 -7.22 13.01 7.39
C SER A 342 -6.99 12.72 5.91
N ALA A 343 -6.56 11.50 5.61
CA ALA A 343 -6.41 11.00 4.25
C ALA A 343 -7.72 11.10 3.44
N ASP A 344 -8.87 10.86 4.08
CA ASP A 344 -10.19 10.91 3.44
C ASP A 344 -10.64 12.34 3.12
N SER A 345 -10.14 13.33 3.88
CA SER A 345 -10.45 14.74 3.65
C SER A 345 -9.67 15.34 2.46
N GLU A 346 -8.49 14.80 2.16
CA GLU A 346 -7.65 15.29 1.05
C GLU A 346 -8.10 14.77 -0.31
N SER A 347 -8.71 13.59 -0.39
CA SER A 347 -9.08 13.01 -1.68
C SER A 347 -10.16 13.79 -2.43
N GLY A 348 -10.82 14.78 -1.81
CA GLY A 348 -11.64 15.80 -2.48
C GLY A 348 -12.78 15.28 -3.36
N ALA A 349 -12.99 13.96 -3.39
CA ALA A 349 -13.84 13.28 -4.36
C ALA A 349 -15.21 13.04 -3.75
N GLU A 350 -16.09 14.00 -4.05
CA GLU A 350 -17.53 13.90 -4.20
C GLU A 350 -18.28 12.88 -3.31
N ARG A 351 -19.17 13.45 -2.48
CA ARG A 351 -20.35 12.83 -1.85
C ARG A 351 -21.10 11.82 -2.73
N ALA A 352 -20.95 11.84 -4.06
CA ALA A 352 -21.59 10.93 -5.01
C ALA A 352 -21.02 9.50 -5.03
N ASP A 353 -19.71 9.28 -4.79
CA ASP A 353 -19.12 7.91 -4.80
C ASP A 353 -19.47 7.15 -3.50
N THR A 354 -19.76 7.89 -2.42
CA THR A 354 -20.18 7.33 -1.12
C THR A 354 -21.43 6.46 -1.22
N GLN A 355 -22.39 6.78 -2.10
CA GLN A 355 -23.67 6.06 -2.15
C GLN A 355 -23.57 4.67 -2.80
N ASN A 356 -22.65 4.49 -3.76
CA ASN A 356 -22.35 3.18 -4.34
C ASN A 356 -21.44 2.33 -3.42
N VAL A 357 -20.56 2.97 -2.64
CA VAL A 357 -19.69 2.29 -1.66
C VAL A 357 -20.49 1.79 -0.45
N ILE A 358 -21.54 2.52 -0.02
CA ILE A 358 -22.40 2.13 1.12
C ILE A 358 -23.24 0.87 0.84
N THR A 359 -23.47 0.51 -0.43
CA THR A 359 -24.28 -0.67 -0.81
C THR A 359 -23.44 -1.88 -1.26
N ALA A 360 -22.13 -1.70 -1.48
CA ALA A 360 -21.25 -2.78 -1.88
C ALA A 360 -20.89 -3.67 -0.68
N SER A 361 -21.03 -4.99 -0.83
CA SER A 361 -20.60 -5.95 0.19
C SER A 361 -19.09 -5.82 0.42
N PRO A 362 -18.62 -5.62 1.66
CA PRO A 362 -17.18 -5.56 1.97
C PRO A 362 -16.46 -6.90 1.72
N TRP A 363 -17.20 -7.98 1.49
CA TRP A 363 -16.70 -9.34 1.31
C TRP A 363 -16.91 -9.87 -0.11
N ASP A 364 -16.49 -9.08 -1.09
CA ASP A 364 -16.54 -9.48 -2.50
C ASP A 364 -15.63 -10.68 -2.79
N PHE A 365 -15.85 -11.35 -3.92
CA PHE A 365 -15.09 -12.52 -4.35
C PHE A 365 -13.59 -12.23 -4.41
N GLY A 366 -13.18 -11.09 -4.97
CA GLY A 366 -11.78 -10.68 -5.02
C GLY A 366 -11.12 -10.52 -3.65
N VAL A 367 -11.87 -10.01 -2.66
CA VAL A 367 -11.41 -9.88 -1.26
C VAL A 367 -11.14 -11.27 -0.67
N LYS A 368 -12.09 -12.21 -0.84
CA LYS A 368 -11.95 -13.59 -0.31
C LYS A 368 -10.74 -14.31 -0.90
N ILE A 369 -10.52 -14.16 -2.21
CA ILE A 369 -9.36 -14.78 -2.89
C ILE A 369 -8.05 -14.16 -2.40
N ALA A 370 -7.97 -12.84 -2.28
CA ALA A 370 -6.78 -12.16 -1.76
C ALA A 370 -6.48 -12.56 -0.30
N LEU A 371 -7.49 -12.61 0.57
CA LEU A 371 -7.34 -13.06 1.96
C LEU A 371 -6.96 -14.54 2.05
N GLY A 372 -7.52 -15.40 1.19
CA GLY A 372 -7.17 -16.82 1.13
C GLY A 372 -5.70 -17.04 0.74
N VAL A 373 -5.20 -16.33 -0.27
CA VAL A 373 -3.77 -16.37 -0.65
C VAL A 373 -2.88 -15.77 0.45
N GLY A 374 -3.30 -14.68 1.09
CA GLY A 374 -2.60 -14.11 2.24
C GLY A 374 -2.51 -15.09 3.42
N ALA A 375 -3.61 -15.73 3.79
CA ALA A 375 -3.67 -16.71 4.88
C ALA A 375 -2.81 -17.95 4.58
N LEU A 376 -2.88 -18.47 3.35
CA LEU A 376 -2.01 -19.58 2.93
C LEU A 376 -0.53 -19.18 2.95
N SER A 377 -0.22 -17.92 2.66
CA SER A 377 1.15 -17.39 2.77
C SER A 377 1.64 -17.34 4.21
N ILE A 378 0.81 -16.88 5.16
CA ILE A 378 1.15 -16.90 6.60
C ILE A 378 1.34 -18.34 7.09
N TRP A 379 0.46 -19.26 6.69
CA TRP A 379 0.61 -20.67 7.01
C TRP A 379 1.93 -21.23 6.49
N MET A 380 2.27 -20.97 5.23
CA MET A 380 3.53 -21.42 4.67
C MET A 380 4.74 -20.72 5.30
N LEU A 381 4.60 -19.49 5.77
CA LEU A 381 5.62 -18.79 6.53
C LEU A 381 5.89 -19.49 7.87
N LEU A 382 4.82 -19.88 8.58
CA LEU A 382 4.91 -20.68 9.80
C LEU A 382 5.62 -22.01 9.56
N MET A 383 5.23 -22.75 8.52
CA MET A 383 5.86 -24.03 8.14
C MET A 383 7.34 -23.83 7.74
N THR A 384 7.66 -22.72 7.08
CA THR A 384 9.04 -22.37 6.69
C THR A 384 9.91 -22.14 7.93
N ALA A 385 9.39 -21.40 8.91
CA ALA A 385 10.07 -21.15 10.18
C ALA A 385 10.20 -22.41 11.05
N ALA A 386 9.24 -23.34 10.96
CA ALA A 386 9.27 -24.59 11.71
C ALA A 386 10.30 -25.60 11.19
N TYR A 387 10.44 -25.76 9.87
CA TYR A 387 11.17 -26.92 9.30
C TYR A 387 12.39 -26.58 8.44
N PHE A 388 12.52 -25.35 7.94
CA PHE A 388 13.56 -25.03 6.93
C PHE A 388 14.63 -24.07 7.43
N HIS A 389 14.40 -23.32 8.50
CA HIS A 389 15.36 -22.34 9.01
C HIS A 389 15.34 -22.29 10.54
N THR A 390 16.51 -22.28 11.18
CA THR A 390 16.64 -22.15 12.63
C THR A 390 16.88 -20.68 13.03
N TRP A 391 16.16 -20.18 14.04
CA TRP A 391 16.15 -18.74 14.40
C TRP A 391 16.97 -18.39 15.65
N PHE A 392 17.63 -19.35 16.31
CA PHE A 392 18.29 -19.09 17.61
C PHE A 392 19.62 -19.83 17.83
N GLU A 393 20.70 -19.03 17.97
CA GLU A 393 21.89 -19.37 18.77
C GLU A 393 21.86 -18.74 20.18
N LYS A 394 20.92 -17.84 20.52
CA LYS A 394 20.98 -17.10 21.81
C LYS A 394 20.19 -17.68 23.00
N ALA A 395 19.32 -18.66 22.81
CA ALA A 395 18.62 -19.33 23.92
C ALA A 395 19.32 -20.61 24.42
N ARG A 396 20.56 -20.87 23.99
CA ARG A 396 21.32 -22.10 24.32
C ARG A 396 22.41 -21.85 25.37
N ILE A 397 22.06 -21.20 26.48
CA ILE A 397 22.94 -21.06 27.67
C ILE A 397 22.93 -22.37 28.49
N ILE A 398 23.10 -23.56 27.88
CA ILE A 398 23.26 -24.82 28.66
C ILE A 398 24.28 -25.80 28.03
N ILE A 399 24.68 -25.69 26.75
CA ILE A 399 25.62 -26.67 26.14
C ILE A 399 26.71 -25.96 25.32
N PRO A 400 28.01 -26.08 25.70
CA PRO A 400 29.11 -25.52 24.93
C PRO A 400 29.50 -26.50 23.82
N LEU A 401 28.92 -26.34 22.62
CA LEU A 401 29.46 -26.95 21.40
C LEU A 401 29.72 -25.85 20.37
N ARG A 402 30.98 -25.81 19.93
CA ARG A 402 31.59 -24.84 19.02
C ARG A 402 30.87 -24.75 17.66
N ARG A 403 30.90 -23.52 17.12
CA ARG A 403 30.81 -23.10 15.69
C ARG A 403 29.39 -22.74 15.21
N GLN A 404 28.92 -21.52 15.52
CA GLN A 404 29.07 -20.26 14.77
C GLN A 404 28.26 -20.14 13.47
N ARG A 405 27.22 -19.28 13.55
CA ARG A 405 26.90 -18.22 12.57
C ARG A 405 25.99 -18.60 11.39
N ALA A 406 24.83 -19.20 11.66
CA ALA A 406 23.70 -19.29 10.72
C ALA A 406 22.51 -18.36 11.08
N ASN A 407 22.66 -17.51 12.10
CA ASN A 407 21.54 -16.85 12.78
C ASN A 407 21.29 -15.41 12.31
N SER A 408 20.64 -15.24 11.16
CA SER A 408 19.87 -14.01 10.83
C SER A 408 19.11 -14.04 9.50
N SER A 409 19.15 -15.11 8.70
CA SER A 409 18.62 -15.13 7.33
C SER A 409 17.13 -14.81 7.23
N GLN A 410 16.31 -15.33 8.16
CA GLN A 410 14.88 -15.02 8.23
C GLN A 410 14.62 -13.57 8.65
N LEU A 411 15.38 -13.06 9.63
CA LEU A 411 15.27 -11.68 10.10
C LEU A 411 15.64 -10.70 8.98
N THR A 412 16.71 -10.98 8.24
CA THR A 412 17.08 -10.17 7.07
C THR A 412 16.01 -10.24 5.99
N GLY A 413 15.44 -11.41 5.71
CA GLY A 413 14.31 -11.54 4.78
C GLY A 413 13.08 -10.73 5.21
N LEU A 414 12.74 -10.75 6.50
CA LEU A 414 11.66 -9.95 7.09
C LEU A 414 11.93 -8.45 6.96
N LEU A 415 13.11 -7.99 7.32
CA LEU A 415 13.49 -6.57 7.28
C LEU A 415 13.49 -6.03 5.84
N VAL A 416 14.01 -6.80 4.89
CA VAL A 416 14.03 -6.43 3.45
C VAL A 416 12.61 -6.43 2.87
N ALA A 417 11.71 -7.29 3.34
CA ALA A 417 10.30 -7.22 2.97
C ALA A 417 9.64 -5.96 3.54
N PHE A 418 9.86 -5.67 4.83
CA PHE A 418 9.32 -4.50 5.51
C PHE A 418 9.80 -3.18 4.92
N SER A 419 11.05 -3.08 4.47
CA SER A 419 11.52 -1.88 3.79
C SER A 419 10.78 -1.63 2.47
N GLY A 420 10.47 -2.68 1.70
CA GLY A 420 9.64 -2.56 0.49
C GLY A 420 8.23 -2.07 0.81
N VAL A 421 7.61 -2.63 1.85
CA VAL A 421 6.28 -2.24 2.34
C VAL A 421 6.29 -0.79 2.85
N PHE A 422 7.35 -0.38 3.55
CA PHE A 422 7.53 0.98 4.05
C PHE A 422 7.46 2.01 2.92
N VAL A 423 8.21 1.77 1.84
CA VAL A 423 8.26 2.67 0.68
C VAL A 423 6.89 2.84 0.02
N VAL A 424 6.06 1.79 -0.01
CA VAL A 424 4.78 1.82 -0.74
C VAL A 424 3.62 2.32 0.14
N TYR A 425 3.64 2.06 1.45
CA TYR A 425 2.46 2.26 2.30
C TYR A 425 2.62 3.22 3.47
N PHE A 426 3.85 3.49 3.89
CA PHE A 426 4.14 4.40 4.99
C PHE A 426 4.72 5.72 4.46
N LEU A 427 5.65 5.65 3.51
CA LEU A 427 6.27 6.83 2.89
C LEU A 427 5.27 7.83 2.28
N PRO A 428 4.19 7.41 1.58
CA PRO A 428 3.19 8.36 1.05
C PRO A 428 2.52 9.23 2.10
N ARG A 429 2.49 8.82 3.38
CA ARG A 429 1.81 9.60 4.43
C ARG A 429 2.48 10.91 4.72
N PHE A 430 3.81 10.95 4.63
CA PHE A 430 4.59 12.13 4.98
C PHE A 430 5.40 12.68 3.80
N VAL A 431 5.31 12.06 2.63
CA VAL A 431 5.90 12.57 1.38
C VAL A 431 4.79 12.83 0.34
N PRO A 432 4.26 14.07 0.27
CA PRO A 432 3.14 14.41 -0.62
C PRO A 432 3.41 14.11 -2.10
N SER A 433 4.62 14.42 -2.57
CA SER A 433 5.01 14.19 -3.97
C SER A 433 4.98 12.71 -4.35
N TRP A 434 5.35 11.84 -3.41
CA TRP A 434 5.31 10.39 -3.63
C TRP A 434 3.88 9.88 -3.65
N ARG A 435 3.05 10.37 -2.73
CA ARG A 435 1.62 10.08 -2.66
C ARG A 435 0.84 10.52 -3.89
N ALA A 436 1.19 11.65 -4.50
CA ALA A 436 0.57 12.12 -5.73
C ALA A 436 0.74 11.11 -6.89
N ILE A 437 1.85 10.38 -6.90
CA ILE A 437 2.17 9.38 -7.94
C ILE A 437 1.45 8.06 -7.66
N ILE A 438 1.67 7.49 -6.48
CA ILE A 438 1.25 6.11 -6.19
C ILE A 438 -0.06 6.01 -5.41
N GLY A 439 -0.62 7.13 -4.97
CA GLY A 439 -1.84 7.19 -4.16
C GLY A 439 -1.70 6.51 -2.79
N MET A 440 -2.83 6.31 -2.13
CA MET A 440 -2.95 5.46 -0.95
C MET A 440 -4.09 4.46 -1.15
N PRO A 441 -3.99 3.21 -0.66
CA PRO A 441 -5.07 2.24 -0.77
C PRO A 441 -6.33 2.78 -0.11
N GLY A 442 -7.48 2.69 -0.79
CA GLY A 442 -8.76 3.08 -0.21
C GLY A 442 -8.97 4.58 0.02
N VAL A 443 -8.18 5.47 -0.60
CA VAL A 443 -8.33 6.94 -0.49
C VAL A 443 -8.74 7.55 -1.81
#